data_AF-A0A964EUU5-F1
#
_entry.id   AF-A0A964EUU5-F1
#
_cell.length_a   1.000
_cell.length_b   1.000
_cell.length_c   1.000
_cell.angle_alpha   90.00
_cell.angle_beta   90.00
_cell.angle_gamma   90.00
#
_symmetry.space_group_name_H-M   'P 1'
#
loop_
_entity.id
_entity.type
_entity.pdbx_description
1 polymer ?
#
loop_
_entity_poly.entity_id
_entity_poly.type
_entity_poly.pdbx_seq_one_letter_code
_entity_poly.pdbx_strand_id
1 'polypeptide(L)'
;MPALPPRPDVPAAHSMDTEWFAVDQDGHVARFDTGEDGALPVYAATGFGPADPNFDAALLNAAMAAHHYAASPEALAPHLEEARRPGARERPLLIVEDVQDVMDRVVDGTLLILRREAPAALLPRERLSEALAAELGARPTVRCAIAEEEVYDLIHEEPGPSMGLYRFGRDHGDEPGHYTLDDAPDTPLRLDTLHPALTAPLEAVRLGLRFPEVDEVHLADHMSDADAATWGDWGLRGERMGQPRPGAGPGAANKGALILGLLVLGVLALLLLLS
;
A
#
# COMPACT_ATOMS: atom_id res chain seq x y z
N MET A 1 -44.61 25.01 22.12
CA MET A 1 -43.17 25.25 21.89
C MET A 1 -42.92 25.19 20.39
N PRO A 2 -42.20 26.14 19.79
CA PRO A 2 -41.84 26.07 18.37
C PRO A 2 -40.87 24.90 18.12
N ALA A 3 -41.04 24.21 16.99
CA ALA A 3 -40.15 23.13 16.57
C ALA A 3 -38.75 23.68 16.24
N LEU A 4 -37.70 22.99 16.67
CA LEU A 4 -36.33 23.33 16.29
C LEU A 4 -36.15 23.10 14.78
N PRO A 5 -35.36 23.96 14.09
CA PRO A 5 -35.02 23.72 12.70
C PRO A 5 -34.28 22.38 12.57
N PRO A 6 -34.49 21.64 11.46
CA PRO A 6 -33.76 20.40 11.21
C PRO A 6 -32.25 20.68 11.25
N ARG A 7 -31.49 19.83 11.93
CA ARG A 7 -30.03 19.91 11.87
C ARG A 7 -29.62 19.66 10.42
N PRO A 8 -28.57 20.33 9.92
CA PRO A 8 -28.00 19.97 8.62
C PRO A 8 -27.71 18.48 8.64
N ASP A 9 -28.24 17.73 7.67
CA ASP A 9 -27.74 16.40 7.39
C ASP A 9 -26.28 16.57 7.02
N VAL A 10 -25.39 16.26 7.98
CA VAL A 10 -24.00 16.02 7.64
C VAL A 10 -24.02 14.78 6.75
N PRO A 11 -23.36 14.80 5.57
CA PRO A 11 -23.25 13.59 4.78
C PRO A 11 -22.69 12.51 5.70
N ALA A 12 -23.43 11.43 5.86
CA ALA A 12 -22.95 10.31 6.64
C ALA A 12 -21.65 9.84 5.98
N ALA A 13 -20.56 9.84 6.75
CA ALA A 13 -19.26 9.38 6.32
C ALA A 13 -19.37 7.85 6.13
N HIS A 14 -19.84 7.46 4.95
CA HIS A 14 -20.05 6.07 4.56
C HIS A 14 -18.85 5.60 3.75
N SER A 15 -17.82 5.16 4.48
CA SER A 15 -16.86 4.12 4.13
C SER A 15 -15.71 4.32 5.12
N MET A 16 -15.68 3.47 6.15
CA MET A 16 -14.57 3.42 7.11
C MET A 16 -13.43 2.53 6.60
N ASP A 17 -13.60 1.97 5.41
CA ASP A 17 -12.65 1.10 4.76
C ASP A 17 -11.41 1.92 4.43
N THR A 18 -10.28 1.49 4.99
CA THR A 18 -8.99 2.12 4.75
C THR A 18 -8.07 1.09 4.14
N GLU A 19 -7.28 1.53 3.18
CA GLU A 19 -6.29 0.69 2.55
C GLU A 19 -4.90 1.21 2.86
N TRP A 20 -3.97 0.28 3.02
CA TRP A 20 -2.57 0.60 3.20
C TRP A 20 -1.68 -0.41 2.51
N PHE A 21 -0.41 -0.06 2.33
CA PHE A 21 0.55 -0.89 1.60
C PHE A 21 1.72 -1.27 2.48
N ALA A 22 2.28 -2.44 2.21
CA ALA A 22 3.51 -2.91 2.84
C ALA A 22 4.43 -3.57 1.82
N VAL A 23 5.71 -3.64 2.18
CA VAL A 23 6.74 -4.33 1.41
C VAL A 23 7.31 -5.49 2.21
N ASP A 24 7.46 -6.66 1.59
CA ASP A 24 8.08 -7.82 2.22
C ASP A 24 9.62 -7.76 2.19
N GLN A 25 10.30 -8.78 2.73
CA GLN A 25 11.77 -8.79 2.73
C GLN A 25 12.40 -8.95 1.34
N ASP A 26 11.68 -9.49 0.36
CA ASP A 26 12.15 -9.71 -1.02
C ASP A 26 11.77 -8.54 -1.96
N GLY A 27 11.06 -7.53 -1.44
CA GLY A 27 10.66 -6.33 -2.15
C GLY A 27 9.31 -6.44 -2.87
N HIS A 28 8.50 -7.46 -2.59
CA HIS A 28 7.13 -7.53 -3.12
C HIS A 28 6.22 -6.54 -2.40
N VAL A 29 5.23 -6.02 -3.11
CA VAL A 29 4.28 -5.05 -2.57
C VAL A 29 2.94 -5.75 -2.29
N ALA A 30 2.35 -5.45 -1.14
CA ALA A 30 1.01 -5.91 -0.76
C ALA A 30 0.10 -4.72 -0.46
N ARG A 31 -1.20 -4.90 -0.73
CA ARG A 31 -2.32 -4.05 -0.31
C ARG A 31 -3.05 -4.76 0.83
N PHE A 32 -3.33 -4.02 1.89
CA PHE A 32 -4.09 -4.47 3.05
C PHE A 32 -5.39 -3.67 3.13
N ASP A 33 -6.51 -4.38 3.17
CA ASP A 33 -7.85 -3.81 3.36
C ASP A 33 -8.26 -3.98 4.83
N THR A 34 -8.42 -2.87 5.55
CA THR A 34 -8.77 -2.89 6.97
C THR A 34 -10.20 -3.35 7.23
N GLY A 35 -11.08 -3.29 6.22
CA GLY A 35 -12.52 -3.24 6.45
C GLY A 35 -12.90 -2.10 7.42
N GLU A 36 -14.01 -2.26 8.13
CA GLU A 36 -14.56 -1.21 8.99
C GLU A 36 -13.71 -0.90 10.24
N ASP A 37 -13.05 -1.90 10.81
CA ASP A 37 -12.44 -1.79 12.14
C ASP A 37 -10.99 -2.31 12.22
N GLY A 38 -10.36 -2.64 11.09
CA GLY A 38 -9.00 -3.20 11.04
C GLY A 38 -7.93 -2.24 11.52
N ALA A 39 -6.86 -2.80 12.08
CA ALA A 39 -5.70 -2.05 12.51
C ALA A 39 -4.77 -1.75 11.34
N LEU A 40 -4.25 -0.54 11.26
CA LEU A 40 -3.30 -0.14 10.24
C LEU A 40 -2.08 0.54 10.88
N PRO A 41 -0.92 0.62 10.22
CA PRO A 41 0.20 1.41 10.72
C PRO A 41 -0.21 2.86 10.97
N VAL A 42 0.27 3.48 12.06
CA VAL A 42 -0.01 4.90 12.39
C VAL A 42 0.34 5.82 11.22
N TYR A 43 1.43 5.50 10.52
CA TYR A 43 1.85 6.20 9.32
C TYR A 43 0.73 6.25 8.25
N ALA A 44 0.06 5.12 8.00
CA ALA A 44 -1.05 5.06 7.06
C ALA A 44 -2.29 5.83 7.58
N ALA A 45 -2.57 5.77 8.89
CA ALA A 45 -3.70 6.48 9.51
C ALA A 45 -3.53 8.01 9.57
N THR A 46 -2.30 8.52 9.58
CA THR A 46 -2.00 9.96 9.72
C THR A 46 -1.83 10.69 8.39
N GLY A 47 -2.22 10.06 7.29
CA GLY A 47 -2.10 10.64 5.96
C GLY A 47 -0.68 10.52 5.42
N PHE A 48 -0.06 9.35 5.57
CA PHE A 48 1.16 9.00 4.82
C PHE A 48 1.02 7.75 3.91
N GLY A 49 -0.21 7.23 3.76
CA GLY A 49 -0.62 6.20 2.77
C GLY A 49 -1.41 6.80 1.59
N PRO A 50 -2.44 6.14 1.02
CA PRO A 50 -3.39 6.78 0.08
C PRO A 50 -3.95 8.13 0.53
N ALA A 51 -3.97 8.35 1.85
CA ALA A 51 -4.39 9.59 2.48
C ALA A 51 -3.28 10.68 2.58
N ASP A 52 -2.03 10.40 2.15
CA ASP A 52 -0.96 11.40 2.05
C ASP A 52 -1.16 12.29 0.83
N PRO A 53 -1.12 13.63 0.98
CA PRO A 53 -1.08 14.51 -0.18
C PRO A 53 0.15 14.29 -1.09
N ASN A 54 1.20 13.64 -0.61
CA ASN A 54 2.40 13.29 -1.38
C ASN A 54 2.38 11.87 -1.94
N PHE A 55 1.46 11.01 -1.50
CA PHE A 55 1.29 9.69 -2.08
C PHE A 55 0.53 9.83 -3.39
N ASP A 56 1.22 9.58 -4.48
CA ASP A 56 0.63 9.67 -5.80
C ASP A 56 -0.08 8.35 -6.12
N ALA A 57 -1.36 8.26 -5.72
CA ALA A 57 -2.18 7.07 -5.97
C ALA A 57 -2.36 6.82 -7.48
N ALA A 58 -2.45 7.86 -8.29
CA ALA A 58 -2.50 7.74 -9.74
C ALA A 58 -1.20 7.11 -10.29
N LEU A 59 -0.05 7.49 -9.73
CA LEU A 59 1.25 6.89 -10.04
C LEU A 59 1.31 5.40 -9.66
N LEU A 60 0.79 4.99 -8.51
CA LEU A 60 0.71 3.57 -8.17
C LEU A 60 -0.28 2.82 -9.06
N ASN A 61 -1.44 3.40 -9.37
CA ASN A 61 -2.44 2.75 -10.22
C ASN A 61 -1.92 2.52 -11.64
N ALA A 62 -1.24 3.52 -12.20
CA ALA A 62 -0.53 3.37 -13.47
C ALA A 62 0.62 2.35 -13.35
N ALA A 63 1.19 2.13 -12.17
CA ALA A 63 2.17 1.07 -11.96
C ALA A 63 1.52 -0.32 -12.06
N MET A 64 0.44 -0.51 -11.33
CA MET A 64 -0.29 -1.77 -11.35
C MET A 64 -0.77 -2.12 -12.76
N ALA A 65 -1.33 -1.14 -13.48
CA ALA A 65 -1.81 -1.34 -14.84
C ALA A 65 -0.68 -1.67 -15.84
N ALA A 66 0.47 -0.98 -15.80
CA ALA A 66 1.53 -1.28 -16.78
C ALA A 66 2.17 -2.65 -16.49
N HIS A 67 2.27 -3.01 -15.22
CA HIS A 67 2.71 -4.35 -14.81
C HIS A 67 1.74 -5.43 -15.28
N HIS A 68 0.44 -5.22 -15.11
CA HIS A 68 -0.60 -6.12 -15.61
C HIS A 68 -0.52 -6.30 -17.13
N TYR A 69 -0.48 -5.21 -17.90
CA TYR A 69 -0.41 -5.31 -19.37
C TYR A 69 0.92 -5.87 -19.89
N ALA A 70 2.02 -5.72 -19.14
CA ALA A 70 3.27 -6.38 -19.48
C ALA A 70 3.17 -7.91 -19.31
N ALA A 71 2.41 -8.38 -18.31
CA ALA A 71 2.15 -9.81 -18.09
C ALA A 71 1.09 -10.38 -19.04
N SER A 72 0.13 -9.57 -19.46
CA SER A 72 -1.00 -9.96 -20.32
C SER A 72 -1.25 -8.95 -21.45
N PRO A 73 -0.39 -8.88 -22.48
CA PRO A 73 -0.55 -7.91 -23.57
C PRO A 73 -1.90 -8.02 -24.32
N GLU A 74 -2.50 -9.21 -24.35
CA GLU A 74 -3.82 -9.44 -24.92
C GLU A 74 -4.96 -8.76 -24.16
N ALA A 75 -4.81 -8.54 -22.84
CA ALA A 75 -5.78 -7.80 -22.03
C ALA A 75 -5.90 -6.34 -22.46
N LEU A 76 -4.87 -5.82 -23.15
CA LEU A 76 -4.87 -4.46 -23.67
C LEU A 76 -5.75 -4.30 -24.93
N ALA A 77 -5.96 -5.38 -25.70
CA ALA A 77 -6.59 -5.31 -27.02
C ALA A 77 -7.99 -4.65 -27.03
N PRO A 78 -8.92 -4.96 -26.11
CA PRO A 78 -10.23 -4.30 -26.06
C PRO A 78 -10.12 -2.79 -25.84
N HIS A 79 -9.20 -2.35 -24.98
CA HIS A 79 -8.96 -0.94 -24.71
C HIS A 79 -8.36 -0.22 -25.93
N LEU A 80 -7.47 -0.88 -26.69
CA LEU A 80 -6.95 -0.34 -27.96
C LEU A 80 -8.06 -0.14 -29.00
N GLU A 81 -8.99 -1.09 -29.09
CA GLU A 81 -10.11 -1.00 -30.02
C GLU A 81 -11.07 0.15 -29.67
N GLU A 82 -11.38 0.31 -28.39
CA GLU A 82 -12.21 1.41 -27.90
C GLU A 82 -11.54 2.77 -28.14
N ALA A 83 -10.26 2.90 -27.80
CA ALA A 83 -9.51 4.15 -27.98
C ALA A 83 -9.41 4.59 -29.46
N ARG A 84 -9.54 3.66 -30.41
CA ARG A 84 -9.56 3.97 -31.86
C ARG A 84 -10.92 4.43 -32.36
N ARG A 85 -11.99 4.35 -31.57
CA ARG A 85 -13.34 4.74 -32.02
C ARG A 85 -13.43 6.26 -32.18
N PRO A 86 -13.96 6.76 -33.32
CA PRO A 86 -14.21 8.19 -33.49
C PRO A 86 -15.10 8.75 -32.38
N GLY A 87 -14.65 9.80 -31.70
CA GLY A 87 -15.39 10.42 -30.60
C GLY A 87 -15.16 9.80 -29.21
N ALA A 88 -14.20 8.87 -29.08
CA ALA A 88 -13.69 8.50 -27.75
C ALA A 88 -13.26 9.78 -27.00
N ARG A 89 -13.68 9.91 -25.74
CA ARG A 89 -13.31 11.05 -24.87
C ARG A 89 -11.79 11.17 -24.76
N GLU A 90 -11.25 12.35 -24.47
CA GLU A 90 -9.82 12.49 -24.17
C GLU A 90 -9.45 11.57 -23.00
N ARG A 91 -8.40 10.76 -23.19
CA ARG A 91 -7.98 9.72 -22.24
C ARG A 91 -6.63 10.10 -21.63
N PRO A 92 -6.45 10.03 -20.30
CA PRO A 92 -5.28 10.56 -19.64
C PRO A 92 -4.09 9.59 -19.51
N LEU A 93 -4.04 8.39 -20.10
CA LEU A 93 -2.93 7.47 -19.83
C LEU A 93 -2.24 6.88 -21.05
N LEU A 94 -1.07 7.39 -21.45
CA LEU A 94 -0.35 6.92 -22.65
C LEU A 94 0.42 5.61 -22.42
N ILE A 95 0.30 4.64 -23.34
CA ILE A 95 1.08 3.38 -23.35
C ILE A 95 2.25 3.47 -24.33
N VAL A 96 3.48 3.33 -23.82
CA VAL A 96 4.72 3.42 -24.62
C VAL A 96 5.39 2.04 -24.76
N GLU A 97 5.53 1.55 -26.00
CA GLU A 97 6.18 0.28 -26.36
C GLU A 97 7.70 0.37 -26.54
N ASP A 98 8.29 1.57 -26.52
CA ASP A 98 9.74 1.74 -26.49
C ASP A 98 10.07 2.81 -25.45
N VAL A 99 10.38 2.34 -24.24
CA VAL A 99 10.57 3.21 -23.09
C VAL A 99 11.85 4.04 -23.24
N GLN A 100 12.89 3.52 -23.91
CA GLN A 100 14.22 4.13 -23.91
C GLN A 100 14.22 5.55 -24.49
N ASP A 101 13.44 5.79 -25.56
CA ASP A 101 13.36 7.11 -26.20
C ASP A 101 12.51 8.13 -25.40
N VAL A 102 11.71 7.64 -24.45
CA VAL A 102 10.89 8.46 -23.54
C VAL A 102 11.64 8.75 -22.23
N MET A 103 12.46 7.82 -21.74
CA MET A 103 13.26 7.94 -20.51
C MET A 103 14.16 9.18 -20.48
N ASP A 104 14.82 9.50 -21.60
CA ASP A 104 15.81 10.58 -21.66
C ASP A 104 15.17 11.98 -21.63
N ARG A 105 13.84 12.09 -21.83
CA ARG A 105 13.15 13.37 -22.01
C ARG A 105 12.23 13.77 -20.87
N VAL A 106 11.93 12.87 -19.93
CA VAL A 106 11.03 13.18 -18.80
C VAL A 106 11.75 13.16 -17.46
N VAL A 107 12.89 13.85 -17.42
CA VAL A 107 13.80 13.92 -16.25
C VAL A 107 13.30 14.88 -15.15
N ASP A 108 12.14 15.54 -15.30
CA ASP A 108 11.66 16.56 -14.34
C ASP A 108 10.47 16.10 -13.46
N GLY A 109 10.43 14.83 -13.05
CA GLY A 109 9.55 14.36 -11.97
C GLY A 109 8.06 14.23 -12.31
N THR A 110 7.73 14.12 -13.60
CA THR A 110 6.35 14.06 -14.12
C THR A 110 5.99 12.68 -14.71
N LEU A 111 6.86 11.67 -14.61
CA LEU A 111 6.64 10.39 -15.31
C LEU A 111 6.64 9.18 -14.38
N LEU A 112 5.62 8.34 -14.53
CA LEU A 112 5.74 6.95 -14.12
C LEU A 112 6.48 6.16 -15.18
N ILE A 113 7.53 5.48 -14.77
CA ILE A 113 8.23 4.49 -15.57
C ILE A 113 8.07 3.17 -14.85
N LEU A 114 7.44 2.21 -15.50
CA LEU A 114 7.59 0.82 -15.07
C LEU A 114 8.52 0.08 -15.98
N ARG A 115 9.36 -0.73 -15.35
CA ARG A 115 10.19 -1.70 -16.03
C ARG A 115 10.01 -3.04 -15.36
N ARG A 116 10.01 -4.10 -16.16
CA ARG A 116 10.98 -5.13 -15.83
C ARG A 116 11.82 -5.54 -17.03
N GLU A 117 11.23 -5.80 -18.20
CA GLU A 117 11.92 -5.80 -19.50
C GLU A 117 10.97 -5.32 -20.62
N ALA A 118 11.53 -4.87 -21.74
CA ALA A 118 10.90 -4.02 -22.76
C ALA A 118 9.54 -4.52 -23.34
N PRO A 119 8.60 -3.60 -23.65
CA PRO A 119 7.95 -2.74 -22.63
C PRO A 119 6.48 -2.31 -22.88
N ALA A 120 5.82 -1.91 -21.79
CA ALA A 120 4.73 -0.92 -21.76
C ALA A 120 5.01 0.08 -20.61
N ALA A 121 4.93 1.40 -20.85
CA ALA A 121 4.93 2.42 -19.79
C ALA A 121 3.65 3.24 -19.83
N LEU A 122 3.09 3.58 -18.67
CA LEU A 122 1.84 4.32 -18.51
C LEU A 122 2.10 5.71 -17.96
N LEU A 123 1.65 6.76 -18.66
CA LEU A 123 1.95 8.16 -18.31
C LEU A 123 0.66 8.93 -17.96
N PRO A 124 0.51 9.49 -16.74
CA PRO A 124 -0.63 10.36 -16.43
C PRO A 124 -0.59 11.65 -17.25
N ARG A 125 -1.68 12.00 -17.94
CA ARG A 125 -1.76 13.14 -18.88
C ARG A 125 -1.70 14.48 -18.19
N GLU A 126 -2.20 14.58 -16.98
CA GLU A 126 -2.07 15.79 -16.14
C GLU A 126 -0.61 16.18 -15.89
N ARG A 127 0.31 15.21 -16.02
CA ARG A 127 1.75 15.41 -15.93
C ARG A 127 2.40 15.73 -17.28
N LEU A 128 1.66 15.73 -18.38
CA LEU A 128 2.14 16.01 -19.72
C LEU A 128 1.62 17.37 -20.19
N SER A 129 2.51 18.22 -20.73
CA SER A 129 2.04 19.37 -21.50
C SER A 129 1.26 18.91 -22.74
N GLU A 130 0.28 19.70 -23.21
CA GLU A 130 -0.46 19.38 -24.44
C GLU A 130 0.48 19.13 -25.63
N ALA A 131 1.57 19.90 -25.73
CA ALA A 131 2.58 19.75 -26.76
C ALA A 131 3.30 18.39 -26.67
N LEU A 132 3.69 17.97 -25.46
CA LEU A 132 4.36 16.68 -25.24
C LEU A 132 3.38 15.51 -25.47
N ALA A 133 2.14 15.63 -25.01
CA ALA A 133 1.12 14.61 -25.24
C ALA A 133 0.83 14.44 -26.73
N ALA A 134 0.72 15.54 -27.49
CA ALA A 134 0.55 15.50 -28.94
C ALA A 134 1.78 14.91 -29.64
N GLU A 135 2.98 15.25 -29.19
CA GLU A 135 4.23 14.70 -29.73
C GLU A 135 4.31 13.18 -29.50
N LEU A 136 4.07 12.71 -28.27
CA LEU A 136 4.08 11.30 -27.92
C LEU A 136 2.99 10.52 -28.66
N GLY A 137 1.78 11.07 -28.74
CA GLY A 137 0.66 10.44 -29.46
C GLY A 137 0.88 10.30 -30.97
N ALA A 138 1.79 11.08 -31.56
CA ALA A 138 2.18 10.94 -32.96
C ALA A 138 3.21 9.82 -33.20
N ARG A 139 3.79 9.24 -32.15
CA ARG A 139 4.84 8.21 -32.28
C ARG A 139 4.22 6.84 -32.57
N PRO A 140 4.77 6.07 -33.53
CA PRO A 140 4.30 4.71 -33.82
C PRO A 140 4.44 3.75 -32.63
N THR A 141 5.35 4.05 -31.69
CA THR A 141 5.62 3.27 -30.48
C THR A 141 4.65 3.58 -29.35
N VAL A 142 3.77 4.56 -29.49
CA VAL A 142 2.73 4.89 -28.50
C VAL A 142 1.39 4.39 -29.02
N ARG A 143 0.85 3.36 -28.38
CA ARG A 143 -0.30 2.62 -28.94
C ARG A 143 -1.67 3.09 -28.46
N CYS A 144 -1.77 3.66 -27.26
CA CYS A 144 -3.06 3.96 -26.67
C CYS A 144 -3.01 5.05 -25.62
N ALA A 145 -4.17 5.64 -25.36
CA ALA A 145 -4.47 6.34 -24.13
C ALA A 145 -5.58 5.57 -23.39
N ILE A 146 -5.43 5.21 -22.11
CA ILE A 146 -6.47 4.61 -21.26
C ILE A 146 -7.10 5.70 -20.38
N ALA A 147 -8.41 5.64 -20.13
CA ALA A 147 -9.09 6.55 -19.20
C ALA A 147 -8.59 6.34 -17.74
N GLU A 148 -8.54 7.37 -16.89
CA GLU A 148 -8.21 7.16 -15.47
C GLU A 148 -9.28 6.28 -14.80
N GLU A 149 -10.54 6.49 -15.18
CA GLU A 149 -11.67 5.68 -14.75
C GLU A 149 -11.52 4.22 -15.21
N GLU A 150 -11.04 3.97 -16.44
CA GLU A 150 -10.78 2.59 -16.91
C GLU A 150 -9.65 1.92 -16.10
N VAL A 151 -8.64 2.68 -15.67
CA VAL A 151 -7.63 2.15 -14.72
C VAL A 151 -8.28 1.87 -13.38
N TYR A 152 -9.08 2.80 -12.86
CA TYR A 152 -9.77 2.63 -11.60
C TYR A 152 -10.64 1.37 -11.60
N ASP A 153 -11.43 1.16 -12.66
CA ASP A 153 -12.29 -0.01 -12.85
C ASP A 153 -11.46 -1.30 -12.92
N LEU A 154 -10.32 -1.27 -13.61
CA LEU A 154 -9.36 -2.38 -13.66
C LEU A 154 -8.79 -2.73 -12.27
N ILE A 155 -8.60 -1.73 -11.40
CA ILE A 155 -8.04 -1.89 -10.05
C ILE A 155 -9.11 -2.31 -9.03
N HIS A 156 -10.33 -1.79 -9.16
CA HIS A 156 -11.35 -1.82 -8.10
C HIS A 156 -12.60 -2.63 -8.44
N GLU A 157 -13.06 -2.65 -9.69
CA GLU A 157 -14.36 -3.21 -10.04
C GLU A 157 -14.28 -4.64 -10.57
N GLU A 158 -13.19 -5.01 -11.24
CA GLU A 158 -13.02 -6.39 -11.64
C GLU A 158 -12.48 -7.24 -10.47
N PRO A 159 -13.07 -8.41 -10.17
CA PRO A 159 -12.42 -9.46 -9.36
C PRO A 159 -11.24 -10.07 -10.14
N GLY A 160 -10.48 -9.22 -10.81
CA GLY A 160 -9.37 -9.54 -11.67
C GLY A 160 -8.14 -9.89 -10.87
N PRO A 161 -7.09 -10.36 -11.57
CA PRO A 161 -5.81 -10.63 -10.94
C PRO A 161 -5.37 -9.38 -10.18
N SER A 162 -4.82 -9.55 -8.99
CA SER A 162 -4.32 -8.50 -8.08
C SER A 162 -3.28 -7.51 -8.65
N MET A 163 -3.08 -7.48 -9.96
CA MET A 163 -2.25 -6.53 -10.71
C MET A 163 -0.84 -6.42 -10.15
N GLY A 164 -0.33 -7.56 -9.69
CA GLY A 164 0.99 -7.69 -9.10
C GLY A 164 1.06 -7.43 -7.60
N LEU A 165 0.00 -6.97 -6.95
CA LEU A 165 0.01 -6.83 -5.49
C LEU A 165 -0.40 -8.12 -4.82
N TYR A 166 0.16 -8.46 -3.66
CA TYR A 166 -0.54 -9.38 -2.76
C TYR A 166 -1.73 -8.64 -2.13
N ARG A 167 -2.86 -9.30 -1.96
CA ARG A 167 -4.04 -8.71 -1.31
C ARG A 167 -4.32 -9.41 -0.01
N PHE A 168 -4.29 -8.65 1.08
CA PHE A 168 -4.64 -9.12 2.40
C PHE A 168 -5.92 -8.43 2.85
N GLY A 169 -6.97 -9.22 3.08
CA GLY A 169 -8.22 -8.74 3.66
C GLY A 169 -8.23 -9.00 5.15
N ARG A 170 -9.00 -8.21 5.88
CA ARG A 170 -9.28 -8.52 7.27
C ARG A 170 -10.29 -9.66 7.35
N ASP A 171 -9.97 -10.73 8.08
CA ASP A 171 -10.99 -11.67 8.53
C ASP A 171 -11.83 -11.00 9.63
N HIS A 172 -13.16 -11.06 9.56
CA HIS A 172 -14.09 -10.39 10.48
C HIS A 172 -14.03 -10.91 11.94
N GLY A 173 -12.90 -11.50 12.36
CA GLY A 173 -12.61 -11.91 13.72
C GLY A 173 -12.37 -10.75 14.68
N ASP A 174 -12.15 -11.11 15.95
CA ASP A 174 -12.01 -10.17 17.09
C ASP A 174 -10.61 -9.54 17.21
N GLU A 175 -9.66 -9.88 16.33
CA GLU A 175 -8.27 -9.43 16.39
C GLU A 175 -8.02 -8.35 15.32
N PRO A 176 -7.96 -7.05 15.67
CA PRO A 176 -7.87 -5.96 14.69
C PRO A 176 -6.63 -6.05 13.78
N GLY A 177 -5.54 -6.64 14.27
CA GLY A 177 -4.28 -6.77 13.54
C GLY A 177 -4.14 -8.04 12.72
N HIS A 178 -5.17 -8.87 12.57
CA HIS A 178 -5.13 -10.12 11.81
C HIS A 178 -5.68 -9.94 10.40
N TYR A 179 -4.91 -10.42 9.42
CA TYR A 179 -5.20 -10.32 8.00
C TYR A 179 -4.98 -11.67 7.32
N THR A 180 -5.85 -12.01 6.38
CA THR A 180 -5.77 -13.22 5.55
C THR A 180 -5.45 -12.87 4.10
N LEU A 181 -4.68 -13.71 3.43
CA LEU A 181 -4.37 -13.56 2.01
C LEU A 181 -5.64 -13.84 1.18
N ASP A 182 -6.19 -12.81 0.56
CA ASP A 182 -7.37 -12.90 -0.30
C ASP A 182 -7.00 -13.30 -1.73
N ASP A 183 -5.90 -12.71 -2.24
CA ASP A 183 -5.42 -12.96 -3.60
C ASP A 183 -3.90 -12.84 -3.70
N ALA A 184 -3.30 -13.72 -4.51
CA ALA A 184 -1.87 -13.76 -4.78
C ALA A 184 -1.61 -13.56 -6.28
N PRO A 185 -0.71 -12.64 -6.66
CA PRO A 185 -0.45 -12.36 -8.07
C PRO A 185 0.47 -13.43 -8.67
N ASP A 186 0.16 -13.88 -9.90
CA ASP A 186 1.04 -14.78 -10.66
C ASP A 186 2.41 -14.15 -10.94
N THR A 187 2.42 -12.84 -11.17
CA THR A 187 3.63 -12.04 -11.36
C THR A 187 3.62 -10.90 -10.34
N PRO A 188 4.36 -11.00 -9.22
CA PRO A 188 4.37 -9.94 -8.22
C PRO A 188 5.06 -8.65 -8.70
N LEU A 189 4.46 -7.52 -8.36
CA LEU A 189 5.01 -6.18 -8.47
C LEU A 189 6.12 -6.03 -7.42
N ARG A 190 7.24 -5.45 -7.84
CA ARG A 190 8.42 -5.29 -6.97
C ARG A 190 8.75 -3.82 -6.76
N LEU A 191 9.11 -3.48 -5.54
CA LEU A 191 9.50 -2.12 -5.15
C LEU A 191 10.65 -1.56 -6.01
N ASP A 192 11.61 -2.42 -6.39
CA ASP A 192 12.77 -2.07 -7.22
C ASP A 192 12.42 -1.78 -8.70
N THR A 193 11.19 -2.07 -9.11
CA THR A 193 10.66 -1.76 -10.45
C THR A 193 9.84 -0.47 -10.50
N LEU A 194 9.56 0.14 -9.35
CA LEU A 194 8.71 1.32 -9.23
C LEU A 194 9.50 2.62 -9.37
N HIS A 195 8.78 3.69 -9.69
CA HIS A 195 9.34 5.04 -9.71
C HIS A 195 9.80 5.45 -8.28
N PRO A 196 10.95 6.15 -8.13
CA PRO A 196 11.49 6.52 -6.82
C PRO A 196 10.52 7.30 -5.92
N ALA A 197 9.59 8.06 -6.49
CA ALA A 197 8.55 8.77 -5.74
C ALA A 197 7.57 7.82 -5.00
N LEU A 198 7.39 6.59 -5.48
CA LEU A 198 6.61 5.54 -4.80
C LEU A 198 7.44 4.74 -3.81
N THR A 199 8.75 4.65 -4.00
CA THR A 199 9.62 3.79 -3.20
C THR A 199 9.59 4.16 -1.72
N ALA A 200 9.83 5.43 -1.39
CA ALA A 200 9.90 5.85 0.01
C ALA A 200 8.57 5.68 0.77
N PRO A 201 7.40 6.08 0.22
CA PRO A 201 6.12 5.84 0.88
C PRO A 201 5.79 4.35 1.06
N LEU A 202 6.05 3.50 0.05
CA LEU A 202 5.76 2.06 0.13
C LEU A 202 6.72 1.34 1.08
N GLU A 203 7.98 1.77 1.16
CA GLU A 203 8.98 1.19 2.06
C GLU A 203 8.80 1.59 3.52
N ALA A 204 7.95 2.59 3.81
CA ALA A 204 7.67 3.04 5.18
C ALA A 204 7.18 1.91 6.09
N VAL A 205 6.54 0.89 5.52
CA VAL A 205 6.11 -0.31 6.24
C VAL A 205 6.74 -1.54 5.59
N ARG A 206 7.85 -2.01 6.18
CA ARG A 206 8.53 -3.23 5.76
C ARG A 206 8.27 -4.35 6.76
N LEU A 207 7.67 -5.44 6.30
CA LEU A 207 7.37 -6.61 7.12
C LEU A 207 8.49 -7.64 6.97
N GLY A 208 8.92 -8.22 8.09
CA GLY A 208 10.01 -9.22 8.15
C GLY A 208 9.62 -10.61 7.65
N LEU A 209 8.69 -10.72 6.70
CA LEU A 209 8.17 -11.96 6.13
C LEU A 209 8.32 -11.96 4.60
N ARG A 210 7.88 -13.04 3.96
CA ARG A 210 7.72 -13.16 2.50
C ARG A 210 6.25 -13.39 2.21
N PHE A 211 5.62 -12.50 1.46
CA PHE A 211 4.21 -12.67 1.11
C PHE A 211 3.89 -14.01 0.42
N PRO A 212 4.70 -14.55 -0.52
CA PRO A 212 4.41 -15.85 -1.12
C PRO A 212 4.53 -17.06 -0.18
N GLU A 213 4.98 -16.88 1.07
CA GLU A 213 5.18 -17.98 2.03
C GLU A 213 4.18 -17.96 3.19
N VAL A 214 3.22 -17.01 3.19
CA VAL A 214 2.27 -16.83 4.29
C VAL A 214 0.85 -16.68 3.74
N ASP A 215 -0.10 -17.34 4.38
CA ASP A 215 -1.53 -17.19 4.10
C ASP A 215 -2.18 -16.15 5.04
N GLU A 216 -1.48 -15.78 6.12
CA GLU A 216 -1.97 -14.88 7.15
C GLU A 216 -0.86 -13.96 7.64
N VAL A 217 -1.22 -12.73 7.99
CA VAL A 217 -0.33 -11.73 8.57
C VAL A 217 -0.97 -11.19 9.83
N HIS A 218 -0.22 -11.22 10.93
CA HIS A 218 -0.63 -10.55 12.16
C HIS A 218 0.32 -9.38 12.47
N LEU A 219 -0.20 -8.15 12.44
CA LEU A 219 0.61 -6.93 12.64
C LEU A 219 1.38 -6.92 13.96
N ALA A 220 0.84 -7.55 15.02
CA ALA A 220 1.48 -7.65 16.33
C ALA A 220 2.80 -8.45 16.31
N ASP A 221 3.09 -9.18 15.23
CA ASP A 221 4.36 -9.89 15.02
C ASP A 221 5.42 -9.00 14.35
N HIS A 222 5.03 -7.83 13.84
CA HIS A 222 5.89 -6.96 13.03
C HIS A 222 6.00 -5.52 13.56
N MET A 223 5.05 -5.07 14.37
CA MET A 223 5.05 -3.74 14.96
C MET A 223 4.41 -3.73 16.35
N SER A 224 4.65 -2.67 17.11
CA SER A 224 4.03 -2.51 18.44
C SER A 224 2.64 -1.90 18.35
N ASP A 225 1.81 -2.06 19.39
CA ASP A 225 0.52 -1.37 19.48
C ASP A 225 0.65 0.16 19.38
N ALA A 226 1.81 0.74 19.72
CA ALA A 226 2.05 2.18 19.62
C ALA A 226 2.35 2.64 18.17
N ASP A 227 2.75 1.70 17.30
CA ASP A 227 3.05 1.95 15.89
C ASP A 227 1.86 1.64 14.98
N ALA A 228 0.76 1.15 15.55
CA ALA A 228 -0.50 0.88 14.85
C ALA A 228 -1.64 1.76 15.36
N ALA A 229 -2.48 2.20 14.45
CA ALA A 229 -3.78 2.77 14.74
C ALA A 229 -4.82 1.65 14.72
N THR A 230 -5.61 1.56 15.79
CA THR A 230 -6.76 0.68 15.92
C THR A 230 -8.01 1.49 16.17
N TRP A 231 -9.16 0.93 15.85
CA TRP A 231 -10.43 1.54 16.22
C TRP A 231 -10.78 1.23 17.68
N GLY A 232 -10.83 2.27 18.51
CA GLY A 232 -11.20 2.17 19.93
C GLY A 232 -10.04 1.83 20.87
N ASP A 233 -10.36 1.22 22.02
CA ASP A 233 -9.39 0.88 23.06
C ASP A 233 -8.82 -0.54 22.88
N TRP A 234 -8.64 -1.02 21.64
CA TRP A 234 -8.18 -2.39 21.37
C TRP A 234 -6.73 -2.40 20.90
N GLY A 235 -5.94 -3.33 21.43
CA GLY A 235 -4.61 -3.66 20.92
C GLY A 235 -4.70 -4.53 19.67
N LEU A 236 -3.56 -4.77 19.03
CA LEU A 236 -3.50 -5.52 17.78
C LEU A 236 -4.04 -6.95 17.91
N ARG A 237 -3.89 -7.59 19.08
CA ARG A 237 -4.38 -8.96 19.33
C ARG A 237 -5.77 -9.00 19.98
N GLY A 238 -6.52 -7.90 19.89
CA GLY A 238 -7.86 -7.80 20.47
C GLY A 238 -7.88 -7.69 22.00
N GLU A 239 -6.75 -7.46 22.68
CA GLU A 239 -6.80 -7.10 24.10
C GLU A 239 -7.29 -5.67 24.29
N ARG A 240 -8.06 -5.39 25.35
CA ARG A 240 -8.44 -4.02 25.64
C ARG A 240 -7.26 -3.26 26.26
N MET A 241 -6.80 -2.20 25.60
CA MET A 241 -5.77 -1.29 26.09
C MET A 241 -6.15 -0.74 27.47
N GLY A 242 -5.17 -0.72 28.37
CA GLY A 242 -5.37 -0.29 29.76
C GLY A 242 -5.98 -1.34 30.69
N GLN A 243 -6.44 -2.50 30.19
CA GLN A 243 -6.76 -3.63 31.05
C GLN A 243 -5.51 -4.47 31.33
N PRO A 244 -5.24 -4.86 32.58
CA PRO A 244 -4.12 -5.74 32.90
C PRO A 244 -4.31 -7.07 32.17
N ARG A 245 -3.31 -7.50 31.38
CA ARG A 245 -3.36 -8.77 30.65
C ARG A 245 -3.75 -9.90 31.60
N PRO A 246 -4.85 -10.62 31.36
CA PRO A 246 -5.24 -11.75 32.20
C PRO A 246 -4.13 -12.80 32.15
N GLY A 247 -3.47 -13.04 33.28
CA GLY A 247 -2.33 -13.96 33.39
C GLY A 247 -0.95 -13.30 33.46
N ALA A 248 -0.84 -11.98 33.26
CA ALA A 248 0.32 -11.21 33.72
C ALA A 248 0.26 -11.08 35.25
N GLY A 249 0.48 -12.20 35.94
CA GLY A 249 0.63 -12.19 37.39
C GLY A 249 1.73 -11.17 37.78
N PRO A 250 1.65 -10.55 38.98
CA PRO A 250 2.57 -9.52 39.43
C PRO A 250 4.06 -9.92 39.52
N GLY A 251 4.44 -11.11 39.05
CA GLY A 251 5.77 -11.69 39.14
C GLY A 251 6.66 -11.57 37.89
N ALA A 252 6.16 -11.15 36.72
CA ALA A 252 6.98 -11.12 35.50
C ALA A 252 7.93 -9.90 35.44
N ALA A 253 7.44 -8.70 35.75
CA ALA A 253 8.25 -7.48 35.77
C ALA A 253 9.36 -7.51 36.84
N ASN A 254 9.18 -8.26 37.93
CA ASN A 254 10.16 -8.34 39.01
C ASN A 254 11.33 -9.29 38.73
N LYS A 255 11.23 -10.25 37.79
CA LYS A 255 12.33 -11.19 37.55
C LYS A 255 13.55 -10.54 36.90
N GLY A 256 13.33 -9.62 35.94
CA GLY A 256 14.43 -8.87 35.30
C GLY A 256 15.16 -7.95 36.27
N ALA A 257 14.41 -7.21 37.10
CA ALA A 257 14.97 -6.36 38.14
C ALA A 257 15.76 -7.16 39.19
N LEU A 258 15.30 -8.37 39.53
CA LEU A 258 15.97 -9.23 40.51
C LEU A 258 17.27 -9.84 39.96
N ILE A 259 17.31 -10.22 38.67
CA ILE A 259 18.55 -10.69 38.01
C ILE A 259 19.57 -9.56 37.91
N LEU A 260 19.15 -8.36 37.50
CA LEU A 260 20.03 -7.20 37.43
C LEU A 260 20.56 -6.81 38.81
N GLY A 261 19.70 -6.82 39.84
CA GLY A 261 20.10 -6.57 41.23
C GLY A 261 21.11 -7.59 41.76
N LEU A 262 20.94 -8.87 41.45
CA LEU A 262 21.89 -9.93 41.84
C LEU A 262 23.24 -9.78 41.12
N LEU A 263 23.26 -9.38 39.85
CA LEU A 263 24.51 -9.09 39.12
C LEU A 263 25.27 -7.93 39.74
N VAL A 264 24.58 -6.83 40.07
CA VAL A 264 25.20 -5.66 40.71
C VAL A 264 25.77 -6.02 42.09
N LEU A 265 25.03 -6.79 42.88
CA LEU A 265 25.51 -7.29 44.19
C LEU A 265 26.73 -8.23 44.03
N GLY A 266 26.73 -9.10 43.03
CA GLY A 266 27.86 -9.99 42.74
C GLY A 266 29.14 -9.22 42.38
N VAL A 267 29.02 -8.17 41.56
CA VAL A 267 30.14 -7.30 41.20
C VAL A 267 30.67 -6.54 42.42
N LEU A 268 29.79 -5.99 43.26
CA LEU A 268 30.19 -5.29 44.49
C LEU A 268 30.91 -6.22 45.48
N ALA A 269 30.40 -7.45 45.66
CA ALA A 269 31.05 -8.43 46.54
C ALA A 269 32.44 -8.83 46.04
N LEU A 270 32.62 -8.99 44.73
CA LEU A 270 33.91 -9.29 44.12
C LEU A 270 34.92 -8.14 44.34
N LEU A 271 34.47 -6.90 44.19
CA LEU A 271 35.32 -5.72 44.42
C LEU A 271 35.78 -5.62 45.89
N LEU A 272 34.91 -5.94 46.85
CA LEU A 272 35.25 -5.94 48.28
C LEU A 272 36.24 -7.04 48.68
N LEU A 273 36.27 -8.17 47.95
CA LEU A 273 37.24 -9.25 48.20
C LEU A 273 38.63 -8.96 47.62
N LEU A 274 38.72 -8.03 46.66
CA LEU A 274 39.95 -7.64 45.98
C LEU A 274 40.64 -6.41 46.61
N SER A 275 40.00 -5.78 47.59
CA SER A 275 40.49 -4.62 48.37
C SER A 275 40.93 -5.03 49.77
#